data_AF-A0A0R1UYC1-F1
#
_entry.id   AF-A0A0R1UYC1-F1
#
_cell.length_a   1.000
_cell.length_b   1.000
_cell.length_c   1.000
_cell.angle_alpha   90.00
_cell.angle_beta   90.00
_cell.angle_gamma   90.00
#
_symmetry.space_group_name_H-M   'P 1'
#
loop_
_entity.id
_entity.type
_entity.pdbx_description
1 polymer ?
#
loop_
_entity_poly.entity_id
_entity_poly.type
_entity_poly.pdbx_seq_one_letter_code
_entity_poly.pdbx_strand_id
1 'polypeptide(L)'
;MKSLALNIDDQQLQAIRERMSEANQRAHFVIFQSVERQTGKMLRLITDIDSFRAIQEQHAMDSDMVIIQDIVPISDALARWAVAENMAAQQANDESVLADLEYYTNEVLKENKQAVNPPDDDEE
;
A
#
# COMPACT_ATOMS: atom_id res chain seq x y z
N MET A 1 15.68 11.52 -10.34
CA MET A 1 14.80 10.34 -10.40
C MET A 1 15.68 9.09 -10.32
N LYS A 2 15.91 8.58 -9.11
CA LYS A 2 16.56 7.28 -8.89
C LYS A 2 16.30 6.86 -7.44
N SER A 3 15.22 6.13 -7.25
CA SER A 3 15.04 5.11 -6.20
C SER A 3 14.32 3.96 -6.90
N LEU A 4 15.08 2.92 -7.22
CA LEU A 4 14.63 1.65 -7.82
C LEU A 4 15.51 0.60 -7.14
N ALA A 5 15.41 0.48 -5.80
CA ALA A 5 16.11 -0.59 -5.08
C ALA A 5 15.49 -1.95 -5.46
N LEU A 6 14.21 -1.93 -5.82
CA LEU A 6 13.52 -3.01 -6.53
C LEU A 6 14.08 -3.26 -7.95
N ASN A 7 15.16 -4.03 -8.06
CA ASN A 7 15.57 -4.65 -9.34
C ASN A 7 14.82 -5.98 -9.50
N ILE A 8 13.55 -5.91 -9.89
CA ILE A 8 12.70 -7.09 -10.16
C ILE A 8 12.56 -7.25 -11.66
N ASP A 9 12.85 -8.45 -12.15
CA ASP A 9 12.63 -8.81 -13.55
C ASP A 9 11.16 -9.20 -13.82
N ASP A 10 10.77 -9.20 -15.10
CA ASP A 10 9.39 -9.49 -15.52
C ASP A 10 8.94 -10.90 -15.11
N GLN A 11 9.87 -11.85 -14.98
CA GLN A 11 9.56 -13.23 -14.60
C GLN A 11 9.21 -13.33 -13.11
N GLN A 12 9.94 -12.62 -12.26
CA GLN A 12 9.65 -12.49 -10.84
C GLN A 12 8.33 -11.76 -10.62
N LEU A 13 8.08 -10.68 -11.36
CA LEU A 13 6.83 -9.93 -11.28
C LEU A 13 5.62 -10.80 -11.66
N GLN A 14 5.76 -11.63 -12.71
CA GLN A 14 4.73 -12.58 -13.11
C GLN A 14 4.42 -13.60 -12.00
N ALA A 15 5.45 -14.17 -11.35
CA ALA A 15 5.25 -15.11 -10.24
C ALA A 15 4.54 -14.47 -9.04
N ILE A 16 4.83 -13.19 -8.77
CA ILE A 16 4.15 -12.43 -7.71
C ILE A 16 2.68 -12.20 -8.08
N ARG A 17 2.38 -11.81 -9.33
CA ARG A 17 1.01 -11.63 -9.82
C ARG A 17 0.18 -12.91 -9.73
N GLU A 18 0.78 -14.07 -9.99
CA GLU A 18 0.13 -15.37 -9.85
C GLU A 18 -0.23 -15.65 -8.38
N ARG A 19 0.71 -15.46 -7.45
CA ARG A 19 0.45 -15.58 -6.01
C ARG A 19 -0.61 -14.60 -5.52
N MET A 20 -0.58 -13.35 -5.99
CA MET A 20 -1.58 -12.36 -5.65
C MET A 20 -2.94 -12.72 -6.23
N SER A 21 -3.01 -13.31 -7.43
CA SER A 21 -4.27 -13.79 -8.01
C SER A 21 -4.86 -14.93 -7.20
N GLU A 22 -4.03 -15.86 -6.69
CA GLU A 22 -4.48 -16.91 -5.77
C GLU A 22 -4.93 -16.34 -4.41
N ALA A 23 -4.21 -15.36 -3.87
CA ALA A 23 -4.60 -14.67 -2.63
C ALA A 23 -5.91 -13.88 -2.81
N ASN A 24 -6.10 -13.23 -3.96
CA ASN A 24 -7.29 -12.47 -4.32
C ASN A 24 -8.57 -13.34 -4.39
N GLN A 25 -8.43 -14.65 -4.60
CA GLN A 25 -9.56 -15.59 -4.47
C GLN A 25 -9.99 -15.82 -3.02
N ARG A 26 -9.12 -15.53 -2.05
CA ARG A 26 -9.38 -15.69 -0.61
C ARG A 26 -9.79 -14.37 0.04
N ALA A 27 -9.05 -13.31 -0.24
CA ALA A 27 -9.29 -11.96 0.26
C ALA A 27 -8.83 -10.95 -0.79
N HIS A 28 -9.71 -10.05 -1.20
CA HIS A 28 -9.38 -9.04 -2.19
C HIS A 28 -8.65 -7.85 -1.56
N PHE A 29 -7.87 -7.14 -2.37
CA PHE A 29 -7.19 -5.91 -1.97
C PHE A 29 -8.15 -4.73 -2.00
N VAL A 30 -8.08 -3.89 -0.97
CA VAL A 30 -8.84 -2.64 -0.79
C VAL A 30 -7.88 -1.44 -0.78
N ILE A 31 -8.39 -0.27 -1.15
CA ILE A 31 -7.79 1.02 -0.78
C ILE A 31 -8.68 1.63 0.29
N PHE A 32 -8.08 2.00 1.42
CA PHE A 32 -8.76 2.70 2.48
C PHE A 32 -8.06 4.00 2.81
N GLN A 33 -8.84 4.95 3.30
CA GLN A 33 -8.36 6.20 3.85
C GLN A 33 -8.42 6.12 5.36
N SER A 34 -7.34 6.55 6.02
CA SER A 34 -7.25 6.76 7.46
C SER A 34 -7.11 8.25 7.72
N VAL A 35 -7.99 8.79 8.57
CA VAL A 35 -7.90 10.18 9.05
C VAL A 35 -7.62 10.13 10.53
N GLU A 36 -6.45 10.59 10.94
CA GLU A 36 -6.10 10.67 12.36
C GLU A 36 -6.95 11.73 13.04
N ARG A 37 -7.61 11.39 14.15
CA ARG A 37 -8.56 12.28 14.82
C ARG A 37 -7.89 13.49 15.48
N GLN A 38 -6.64 13.34 15.91
CA GLN A 38 -5.92 14.39 16.63
C GLN A 38 -5.41 15.49 15.68
N THR A 39 -4.82 15.10 14.55
CA THR A 39 -4.16 16.02 13.62
C THR A 39 -5.03 16.34 12.39
N GLY A 40 -5.99 15.48 12.08
CA GLY A 40 -6.69 15.49 10.79
C GLY A 40 -5.83 15.01 9.62
N LYS A 41 -4.60 14.51 9.87
CA LYS A 41 -3.72 13.98 8.82
C LYS A 41 -4.42 12.81 8.14
N MET A 42 -4.46 12.86 6.82
CA MET A 42 -5.11 11.88 5.97
C MET A 42 -4.06 11.08 5.22
N LEU A 43 -4.15 9.76 5.32
CA LEU A 43 -3.32 8.84 4.53
C LEU A 43 -4.21 7.81 3.83
N ARG A 44 -3.80 7.41 2.64
CA ARG A 44 -4.40 6.33 1.86
C ARG A 44 -3.46 5.15 1.84
N LEU A 45 -4.01 3.98 2.16
CA LEU A 45 -3.27 2.75 2.34
C LEU A 45 -3.92 1.63 1.53
N ILE A 46 -3.13 0.64 1.17
CA ILE A 46 -3.55 -0.56 0.43
C ILE A 46 -3.32 -1.76 1.34
N THR A 47 -4.28 -2.68 1.38
CA THR A 47 -4.18 -3.92 2.17
C THR A 47 -5.24 -4.92 1.68
N ASP A 48 -5.20 -6.17 2.13
CA ASP A 48 -6.35 -7.07 1.98
C ASP A 48 -7.49 -6.73 2.95
N ILE A 49 -8.73 -7.12 2.60
CA ILE A 49 -9.93 -6.79 3.36
C ILE A 49 -9.93 -7.30 4.82
N ASP A 50 -9.29 -8.44 5.10
CA ASP A 50 -9.27 -9.00 6.45
C ASP A 50 -8.27 -8.25 7.33
N SER A 51 -7.10 -7.93 6.78
CA SER A 51 -6.12 -7.04 7.42
C SER A 51 -6.70 -5.65 7.67
N PHE A 52 -7.48 -5.09 6.73
CA PHE A 52 -8.19 -3.82 6.95
C PHE A 52 -9.08 -3.88 8.19
N ARG A 53 -9.88 -4.95 8.34
CA ARG A 53 -10.78 -5.09 9.50
C ARG A 53 -10.00 -5.17 10.81
N ALA A 54 -8.88 -5.89 10.81
CA ALA A 54 -8.01 -5.98 11.99
C ALA A 54 -7.39 -4.62 12.35
N ILE A 55 -6.89 -3.87 11.35
CA ILE A 55 -6.31 -2.53 11.55
C ILE A 55 -7.38 -1.54 12.04
N GLN A 56 -8.57 -1.58 11.43
CA GLN A 56 -9.68 -0.71 11.80
C GLN A 56 -10.10 -0.94 13.26
N GLU A 57 -10.14 -2.18 13.72
CA GLU A 57 -10.44 -2.50 15.12
C GLU A 57 -9.34 -2.00 16.07
N GLN A 58 -8.07 -2.18 15.71
CA GLN A 58 -6.92 -1.75 16.51
C GLN A 58 -6.82 -0.23 16.67
N HIS A 59 -7.21 0.53 15.65
CA HIS A 59 -7.07 1.98 15.61
C HIS A 59 -8.40 2.75 15.69
N ALA A 60 -9.51 2.07 16.04
CA ALA A 60 -10.85 2.66 16.07
C ALA A 60 -11.00 3.89 16.99
N MET A 61 -10.11 4.03 17.99
CA MET A 61 -10.12 5.16 18.90
C MET A 61 -9.36 6.38 18.34
N ASP A 62 -8.31 6.14 17.58
CA ASP A 62 -7.33 7.17 17.17
C ASP A 62 -7.56 7.68 15.74
N SER A 63 -8.15 6.85 14.87
CA SER A 63 -8.32 7.19 13.46
C SER A 63 -9.69 6.77 12.93
N ASP A 64 -10.25 7.61 12.06
CA ASP A 64 -11.43 7.28 11.27
C ASP A 64 -11.00 6.64 9.94
N MET A 65 -11.30 5.35 9.78
CA MET A 65 -10.89 4.56 8.63
C MET A 65 -12.08 4.16 7.76
N VAL A 66 -11.99 4.42 6.45
CA VAL A 66 -13.03 4.11 5.47
C VAL A 66 -12.42 3.53 4.19
N ILE A 67 -12.98 2.43 3.71
CA ILE A 67 -12.66 1.89 2.38
C ILE A 67 -13.18 2.87 1.32
N ILE A 68 -12.27 3.37 0.49
CA ILE A 68 -12.58 4.25 -0.65
C ILE A 68 -12.60 3.48 -1.98
N GLN A 69 -12.03 2.27 -2.00
CA GLN A 69 -12.16 1.33 -3.10
C GLN A 69 -12.13 -0.10 -2.57
N ASP A 70 -13.22 -0.83 -2.78
CA ASP A 70 -13.35 -2.20 -2.27
C ASP A 70 -12.50 -3.19 -3.06
N ILE A 71 -12.40 -3.09 -4.39
CA ILE A 71 -11.61 -4.05 -5.18
C ILE A 71 -10.52 -3.32 -5.96
N VAL A 72 -9.26 -3.65 -5.65
CA VAL A 72 -8.08 -3.22 -6.42
C VAL A 72 -7.74 -4.27 -7.46
N PRO A 73 -7.72 -3.93 -8.77
CA PRO A 73 -7.33 -4.85 -9.82
C PRO A 73 -5.88 -5.34 -9.64
N ILE A 74 -5.63 -6.61 -9.94
CA ILE A 74 -4.26 -7.16 -9.95
C ILE A 74 -3.50 -6.56 -11.13
N SER A 75 -2.67 -5.56 -10.85
CA SER A 75 -1.82 -4.85 -11.82
C SER A 75 -0.34 -5.01 -11.49
N ASP A 76 0.52 -4.57 -12.41
CA ASP A 76 1.96 -4.51 -12.17
C ASP A 76 2.31 -3.52 -11.05
N ALA A 77 1.55 -2.43 -10.90
CA ALA A 77 1.75 -1.50 -9.79
C ALA A 77 1.43 -2.16 -8.45
N LEU A 78 0.33 -2.92 -8.37
CA LEU A 78 -0.04 -3.65 -7.16
C LEU A 78 1.00 -4.73 -6.82
N ALA A 79 1.52 -5.43 -7.82
CA ALA A 79 2.57 -6.42 -7.61
C ALA A 79 3.89 -5.80 -7.11
N ARG A 80 4.31 -4.65 -7.64
CA ARG A 80 5.49 -3.93 -7.15
C ARG A 80 5.27 -3.39 -5.73
N TRP A 81 4.08 -2.88 -5.44
CA TRP A 81 3.68 -2.45 -4.10
C TRP A 81 3.80 -3.59 -3.09
N ALA A 82 3.28 -4.78 -3.38
CA ALA A 82 3.34 -5.90 -2.45
C ALA A 82 4.78 -6.37 -2.17
N VAL A 83 5.69 -6.24 -3.13
CA VAL A 83 7.10 -6.53 -2.86
C VAL A 83 7.72 -5.45 -1.98
N ALA A 84 7.45 -4.17 -2.27
CA ALA A 84 7.93 -3.09 -1.43
C ALA A 84 7.40 -3.19 0.01
N GLU A 85 6.13 -3.58 0.18
CA GLU A 85 5.52 -3.86 1.48
C GLU A 85 6.22 -5.02 2.19
N ASN A 86 6.45 -6.13 1.50
CA ASN A 86 7.16 -7.28 2.06
C ASN A 86 8.61 -6.93 2.46
N MET A 87 9.29 -6.10 1.67
CA MET A 87 10.63 -5.61 1.98
C MET A 87 10.60 -4.67 3.19
N ALA A 88 9.64 -3.75 3.26
CA ALA A 88 9.50 -2.82 4.38
C ALA A 88 9.21 -3.55 5.69
N ALA A 89 8.42 -4.63 5.66
CA ALA A 89 8.17 -5.46 6.82
C ALA A 89 9.44 -6.16 7.37
N GLN A 90 10.42 -6.44 6.50
CA GLN A 90 11.70 -7.07 6.87
C GLN A 90 12.80 -6.06 7.21
N GLN A 91 12.74 -4.88 6.60
CA GLN A 91 13.78 -3.84 6.65
C GLN A 91 13.16 -2.49 7.01
N ALA A 92 12.37 -2.43 8.07
CA ALA A 92 11.57 -1.27 8.46
C ALA A 92 12.38 0.01 8.75
N ASN A 93 13.71 -0.09 8.92
CA ASN A 93 14.60 1.03 9.18
C ASN A 93 15.39 1.47 7.92
N ASP A 94 15.15 0.85 6.76
CA ASP A 94 15.82 1.24 5.51
C ASP A 94 14.97 2.30 4.79
N GLU A 95 15.44 3.55 4.84
CA GLU A 95 14.80 4.71 4.19
C GLU A 95 14.55 4.48 2.69
N SER A 96 15.42 3.73 2.00
CA SER A 96 15.23 3.46 0.57
C SER A 96 14.06 2.51 0.32
N VAL A 97 13.82 1.56 1.23
CA VAL A 97 12.70 0.64 1.16
C VAL A 97 11.39 1.34 1.52
N LEU A 98 11.41 2.24 2.50
CA LEU A 98 10.25 3.07 2.84
C LEU A 98 9.87 4.01 1.69
N ALA A 99 10.86 4.65 1.05
CA ALA A 99 10.63 5.48 -0.12
C ALA A 99 10.08 4.68 -1.32
N ASP A 100 10.58 3.45 -1.54
CA ASP A 100 10.03 2.55 -2.57
C ASP A 100 8.57 2.17 -2.23
N LEU A 101 8.24 1.88 -0.97
CA LEU A 101 6.87 1.57 -0.54
C LEU A 101 5.92 2.76 -0.76
N GLU A 102 6.32 3.97 -0.37
CA GLU A 102 5.53 5.19 -0.58
C GLU A 102 5.31 5.43 -2.08
N TYR A 103 6.37 5.31 -2.88
CA TYR A 103 6.31 5.48 -4.33
C TYR A 103 5.31 4.50 -4.95
N TYR A 104 5.44 3.19 -4.67
CA TYR A 104 4.55 2.20 -5.25
C TYR A 104 3.13 2.27 -4.71
N THR A 105 2.94 2.72 -3.46
CA THR A 105 1.60 3.05 -2.94
C THR A 105 0.95 4.14 -3.79
N ASN A 106 1.67 5.22 -4.08
CA ASN A 106 1.18 6.30 -4.92
C ASN A 106 0.95 5.88 -6.38
N GLU A 107 1.75 4.97 -6.93
CA GLU A 107 1.51 4.40 -8.26
C GLU A 107 0.20 3.59 -8.32
N VAL A 108 -0.08 2.75 -7.31
CA VAL A 108 -1.36 2.03 -7.20
C VAL A 108 -2.52 3.01 -7.08
N LEU A 109 -2.40 4.06 -6.26
CA LEU A 109 -3.43 5.10 -6.13
C LEU A 109 -3.72 5.79 -7.47
N LYS A 110 -2.67 6.19 -8.21
CA LYS A 110 -2.82 6.82 -9.54
C LYS A 110 -3.50 5.90 -10.54
N GLU A 111 -3.09 4.63 -10.62
CA GLU A 111 -3.69 3.65 -11.53
C GLU A 111 -5.19 3.45 -11.23
N ASN A 112 -5.54 3.49 -9.94
CA ASN A 112 -6.91 3.36 -9.45
C ASN A 112 -7.69 4.69 -9.41
N LYS A 113 -7.15 5.77 -9.99
CA LYS A 113 -7.76 7.11 -10.07
C LYS A 113 -8.09 7.71 -8.70
N GLN A 114 -7.35 7.33 -7.67
CA GLN A 114 -7.42 7.93 -6.35
C GLN A 114 -6.42 9.08 -6.26
N ALA A 115 -6.67 10.01 -5.32
CA ALA A 115 -5.68 11.02 -4.99
C ALA A 115 -4.44 10.33 -4.36
N VAL A 116 -3.24 10.79 -4.73
CA VAL A 116 -2.00 10.33 -4.11
C VAL A 116 -1.89 10.85 -2.68
N ASN A 117 -1.07 10.19 -1.86
CA ASN A 117 -0.66 10.77 -0.61
C ASN A 117 0.24 11.99 -0.89
N PRO A 118 0.15 13.05 -0.06
CA PRO A 118 1.21 14.05 -0.07
C PRO A 118 2.54 13.34 0.21
N PRO A 119 3.67 13.88 -0.28
CA PRO A 119 4.96 13.44 0.24
C PRO A 119 4.89 13.54 1.77
N ASP A 120 5.55 12.64 2.50
CA ASP A 120 5.78 12.91 3.91
C ASP A 120 6.60 14.19 3.97
N ASP A 121 5.91 15.30 4.21
CA ASP A 121 6.52 16.53 4.67
C ASP A 121 7.16 16.12 5.99
N ASP A 122 8.48 15.93 5.97
CA ASP A 122 9.29 15.91 7.17
C ASP A 122 8.71 17.00 8.09
N GLU A 123 8.27 16.61 9.28
CA GLU A 123 7.86 17.57 10.29
C GLU A 123 9.05 18.51 10.54
N GLU A 124 8.92 19.73 10.00
CA GLU A 124 9.74 20.96 10.16
C GLU A 124 11.13 21.04 9.52
#